data_AF-A0A7C2YVI6-F1
#
_entry.id   AF-A0A7C2YVI6-F1
#
_cell.length_a   1.000
_cell.length_b   1.000
_cell.length_c   1.000
_cell.angle_alpha   90.00
_cell.angle_beta   90.00
_cell.angle_gamma   90.00
#
_symmetry.space_group_name_H-M   'P 1'
#
loop_
_entity.id
_entity.type
_entity.pdbx_description
1 polymer ?
#
loop_
_entity_poly.entity_id
_entity_poly.type
_entity_poly.pdbx_seq_one_letter_code
_entity_poly.pdbx_strand_id
1 'polypeptide(L)'
;MSTEGEGGGGVKLFIRESTGLVRELSFWDQLIIALGIINITGGFVLTMIVAPFAFPGSNMIWVFVLGAIPAFVIAWVYAILASAIPRTGGDYTWTGRVLGPRWASILGWMYILGTAGAVASQAWYITNF
;
A
#
# COMPACT_ATOMS: atom_id res chain seq x y z
N MET A 1 -6.31 -2.70 63.48
CA MET A 1 -5.22 -3.66 63.29
C MET A 1 -5.02 -3.79 61.79
N SER A 2 -3.91 -3.23 61.32
CA SER A 2 -3.48 -3.12 59.93
C SER A 2 -3.13 -4.47 59.33
N THR A 3 -3.45 -4.66 58.06
CA THR A 3 -2.53 -5.30 57.11
C THR A 3 -2.71 -4.62 55.75
N GLU A 4 -1.84 -3.65 55.49
CA GLU A 4 -1.48 -3.26 54.13
C GLU A 4 -0.76 -4.46 53.48
N GLY A 5 -1.23 -4.85 52.30
CA GLY A 5 -0.50 -5.73 51.39
C GLY A 5 -0.07 -4.92 50.18
N GLU A 6 1.12 -4.33 50.24
CA GLU A 6 1.89 -3.98 49.05
C GLU A 6 2.16 -5.27 48.25
N GLY A 7 1.96 -5.23 46.93
CA GLY A 7 2.42 -6.32 46.09
C GLY A 7 1.78 -6.38 44.71
N GLY A 8 2.34 -5.63 43.76
CA GLY A 8 2.16 -5.92 42.35
C GLY A 8 1.94 -4.68 41.50
N GLY A 9 3.02 -3.93 41.23
CA GLY A 9 3.11 -3.05 40.07
C GLY A 9 3.05 -3.88 38.79
N GLY A 10 1.86 -4.40 38.47
CA GLY A 10 1.60 -5.07 37.22
C GLY A 10 1.79 -4.06 36.11
N VAL A 11 2.77 -4.31 35.24
CA VAL A 11 2.92 -3.61 33.97
C VAL A 11 1.56 -3.72 33.27
N LYS A 12 0.78 -2.62 33.29
CA LYS A 12 -0.42 -2.50 32.47
C LYS A 12 0.07 -2.55 31.03
N LEU A 13 -0.01 -3.72 30.42
CA LEU A 13 0.22 -3.89 29.00
C LEU A 13 -0.76 -2.93 28.33
N PHE A 14 -0.26 -1.86 27.71
CA PHE A 14 -1.07 -0.94 26.92
C PHE A 14 -1.53 -1.69 25.67
N ILE A 15 -2.53 -2.57 25.84
CA ILE A 15 -3.26 -3.16 24.74
C ILE A 15 -4.02 -1.99 24.12
N ARG A 16 -3.51 -1.48 23.00
CA ARG A 16 -4.28 -0.61 22.13
C ARG A 16 -5.46 -1.45 21.66
N GLU A 17 -6.63 -1.18 22.23
CA GLU A 17 -7.92 -1.60 21.69
C GLU A 17 -7.90 -1.28 20.19
N SER A 18 -8.05 -2.30 19.35
CA SER A 18 -8.40 -2.08 17.95
C SER A 18 -9.69 -1.27 17.99
N THR A 19 -9.64 -0.03 17.50
CA THR A 19 -10.78 0.88 17.38
C THR A 19 -12.02 0.04 17.07
N GLY A 20 -13.08 0.10 17.89
CA GLY A 20 -14.26 -0.77 17.81
C GLY A 20 -15.11 -0.65 16.54
N LEU A 21 -14.49 -0.30 15.40
CA LEU A 21 -15.06 -0.33 14.07
C LEU A 21 -15.43 -1.78 13.72
N VAL A 22 -16.71 -1.94 13.41
CA VAL A 22 -17.23 -3.16 12.80
C VAL A 22 -16.74 -3.22 11.36
N ARG A 23 -16.34 -4.41 10.92
CA ARG A 23 -15.90 -4.63 9.54
C ARG A 23 -17.12 -4.62 8.61
N GLU A 24 -17.47 -3.45 8.08
CA GLU A 24 -18.65 -3.26 7.23
C GLU A 24 -18.35 -3.20 5.74
N LEU A 25 -17.08 -3.06 5.33
CA LEU A 25 -16.72 -2.96 3.92
C LEU A 25 -17.10 -4.23 3.15
N SER A 26 -18.03 -4.07 2.21
CA SER A 26 -18.41 -5.11 1.25
C SER A 26 -17.35 -5.25 0.16
N PHE A 27 -17.46 -6.31 -0.64
CA PHE A 27 -16.62 -6.53 -1.81
C PHE A 27 -16.63 -5.33 -2.77
N TRP A 28 -17.81 -4.76 -3.01
CA TRP A 28 -17.98 -3.62 -3.91
C TRP A 28 -17.33 -2.35 -3.38
N ASP A 29 -17.45 -2.10 -2.08
CA ASP A 29 -16.80 -0.94 -1.45
C ASP A 29 -15.28 -1.06 -1.57
N GLN A 30 -14.75 -2.26 -1.33
CA GLN A 30 -13.32 -2.51 -1.43
C GLN A 30 -12.81 -2.41 -2.88
N LEU A 31 -13.60 -2.83 -3.85
CA LEU A 31 -13.29 -2.67 -5.27
C LEU A 31 -13.27 -1.19 -5.68
N ILE A 32 -14.26 -0.40 -5.27
CA ILE A 32 -14.34 1.03 -5.57
C ILE A 32 -13.14 1.78 -4.96
N ILE A 33 -12.81 1.47 -3.70
CA ILE A 33 -11.62 2.04 -3.04
C ILE A 33 -10.35 1.68 -3.81
N ALA A 34 -10.19 0.42 -4.23
CA ALA A 34 -9.02 -0.02 -4.99
C ALA A 34 -8.90 0.71 -6.34
N LEU A 35 -9.99 0.86 -7.08
CA LEU A 35 -10.01 1.59 -8.35
C LEU A 35 -9.67 3.07 -8.17
N GLY A 36 -10.12 3.70 -7.07
CA GLY A 36 -9.76 5.07 -6.72
C GLY A 36 -8.27 5.23 -6.42
N ILE A 37 -7.67 4.28 -5.71
CA ILE A 37 -6.24 4.31 -5.36
C ILE A 37 -5.35 4.10 -6.59
N ILE A 38 -5.73 3.19 -7.51
CA ILE A 38 -4.95 2.91 -8.73
C ILE A 38 -4.81 4.14 -9.63
N ASN A 39 -5.73 5.11 -9.51
CA ASN A 39 -5.66 6.38 -10.23
C ASN A 39 -5.55 6.18 -11.75
N ILE A 40 -6.50 5.41 -12.31
CA ILE A 40 -6.49 4.92 -13.70
C ILE A 40 -6.20 6.05 -14.69
N THR A 41 -6.86 7.19 -14.53
CA THR A 41 -6.70 8.34 -15.42
C THR A 41 -5.29 8.93 -15.36
N GLY A 42 -4.73 9.18 -14.18
CA GLY A 42 -3.43 9.82 -14.04
C GLY A 42 -2.29 8.97 -14.60
N GLY A 43 -2.26 7.68 -14.28
CA GLY A 43 -1.26 6.75 -14.79
C GLY A 43 -1.37 6.54 -16.30
N PHE A 44 -2.59 6.36 -16.82
CA PHE A 44 -2.81 6.11 -18.24
C PHE A 44 -2.48 7.33 -19.11
N VAL A 45 -2.98 8.51 -18.72
CA VAL A 45 -2.77 9.76 -19.48
C VAL A 45 -1.29 10.13 -19.50
N LEU A 46 -0.59 10.07 -18.35
CA LEU A 46 0.84 10.36 -18.31
C LEU A 46 1.62 9.40 -19.21
N THR A 47 1.32 8.10 -19.16
CA THR A 47 2.00 7.09 -19.99
C THR A 47 1.78 7.37 -21.48
N MET A 48 0.54 7.69 -21.88
CA MET A 48 0.19 8.02 -23.27
C MET A 48 0.87 9.28 -23.80
N ILE A 49 1.12 10.28 -22.95
CA ILE A 49 1.76 11.54 -23.34
C ILE A 49 3.29 11.43 -23.32
N VAL A 50 3.84 10.88 -22.24
CA VAL A 50 5.30 10.89 -21.99
C VAL A 50 6.01 9.76 -22.73
N ALA A 51 5.43 8.56 -22.82
CA ALA A 51 6.12 7.42 -23.42
C ALA A 51 6.41 7.60 -24.93
N PRO A 52 5.52 8.16 -25.76
CA PRO A 52 5.83 8.42 -27.17
C PRO A 52 6.89 9.51 -27.36
N PHE A 53 6.93 10.49 -26.45
CA PHE A 53 7.94 11.54 -26.46
C PHE A 53 9.32 11.00 -26.09
N ALA A 54 9.40 10.17 -25.05
CA ALA A 54 10.65 9.56 -24.60
C ALA A 54 11.14 8.43 -25.52
N PHE A 55 10.22 7.67 -26.12
CA PHE A 55 10.50 6.53 -26.99
C PHE A 55 9.70 6.63 -28.30
N PRO A 56 10.22 7.41 -29.27
CA PRO A 56 9.58 7.57 -30.56
C PRO A 56 9.42 6.22 -31.29
N GLY A 57 8.23 5.94 -31.81
CA GLY A 57 7.93 4.70 -32.53
C GLY A 57 7.54 3.50 -31.65
N SER A 58 7.43 3.68 -30.34
CA SER A 58 6.91 2.64 -29.44
C SER A 58 5.44 2.34 -29.70
N ASN A 59 5.08 1.04 -29.73
CA ASN A 59 3.68 0.63 -29.84
C ASN A 59 3.08 0.50 -28.43
N MET A 60 2.20 1.44 -28.08
CA MET A 60 1.63 1.54 -26.76
C MET A 60 0.78 0.32 -26.35
N ILE A 61 0.15 -0.37 -27.30
CA ILE A 61 -0.63 -1.58 -27.02
C ILE A 61 0.29 -2.65 -26.43
N TRP A 62 1.47 -2.84 -27.03
CA TRP A 62 2.46 -3.79 -26.52
C TRP A 62 3.04 -3.37 -25.17
N VAL A 63 3.21 -2.07 -24.91
CA VAL A 63 3.65 -1.56 -23.61
C VAL A 63 2.67 -1.96 -22.51
N PHE A 64 1.36 -1.76 -22.71
CA PHE A 64 0.36 -2.14 -21.73
C PHE A 64 0.20 -3.66 -21.59
N VAL A 65 0.25 -4.41 -22.69
CA VAL A 65 0.14 -5.88 -22.64
C VAL A 65 1.31 -6.47 -21.86
N LEU A 66 2.55 -6.04 -22.17
CA LEU A 66 3.74 -6.52 -21.47
C LEU A 66 3.77 -6.03 -20.01
N GLY A 67 3.29 -4.81 -19.74
CA GLY A 67 3.17 -4.26 -18.38
C GLY A 67 2.09 -4.93 -17.53
N ALA A 68 1.03 -5.46 -18.14
CA ALA A 68 -0.04 -6.16 -17.42
C ALA A 68 0.42 -7.49 -16.82
N ILE A 69 1.42 -8.15 -17.43
CA ILE A 69 1.96 -9.43 -16.96
C ILE A 69 2.54 -9.32 -15.53
N PRO A 70 3.56 -8.46 -15.26
CA PRO A 70 4.09 -8.32 -13.91
C PRO A 70 3.05 -7.74 -12.94
N ALA A 71 2.14 -6.85 -13.40
CA ALA A 71 1.06 -6.33 -12.56
C ALA A 71 0.13 -7.46 -12.07
N PHE A 72 -0.22 -8.41 -12.94
CA PHE A 72 -1.02 -9.56 -12.59
C PHE A 72 -0.31 -10.48 -11.59
N VAL A 73 0.98 -10.76 -11.79
CA VAL A 73 1.78 -11.57 -10.87
C VAL A 73 1.83 -10.94 -9.48
N ILE A 74 2.02 -9.62 -9.41
CA ILE A 74 2.00 -8.87 -8.14
C ILE A 74 0.63 -8.98 -7.48
N ALA A 75 -0.46 -8.74 -8.23
CA ALA A 75 -1.82 -8.85 -7.71
C ALA A 75 -2.12 -10.25 -7.15
N TRP A 76 -1.63 -11.30 -7.82
CA TRP A 76 -1.76 -12.68 -7.36
C TRP A 76 -1.04 -12.92 -6.02
N VAL A 77 0.21 -12.46 -5.90
CA VAL A 77 0.98 -12.56 -4.65
C VAL A 77 0.29 -11.80 -3.52
N TYR A 78 -0.22 -10.59 -3.80
CA TYR A 78 -0.94 -9.77 -2.83
C TYR A 78 -2.25 -10.44 -2.38
N ALA A 79 -2.97 -11.12 -3.28
CA ALA A 79 -4.16 -11.88 -2.93
C ALA A 79 -3.84 -13.03 -1.96
N ILE A 80 -2.77 -13.79 -2.23
CA ILE A 80 -2.30 -14.85 -1.32
C ILE A 80 -1.94 -14.26 0.04
N LEU A 81 -1.17 -13.18 0.06
CA LEU A 81 -0.64 -12.59 1.29
C LEU A 81 -1.74 -11.94 2.14
N ALA A 82 -2.71 -11.29 1.50
CA ALA A 82 -3.89 -10.75 2.16
C ALA A 82 -4.77 -11.85 2.79
N SER A 83 -4.87 -13.02 2.14
CA SER A 83 -5.60 -14.17 2.69
C SER A 83 -4.85 -14.84 3.85
N ALA A 84 -3.52 -14.94 3.76
CA ALA A 84 -2.69 -15.58 4.79
C ALA A 84 -2.46 -14.69 6.02
N ILE A 85 -2.42 -13.36 5.84
CA ILE A 85 -2.17 -12.38 6.89
C ILE A 85 -3.28 -11.31 6.84
N PRO A 86 -4.49 -11.60 7.36
CA PRO A 86 -5.62 -10.67 7.36
C PRO A 86 -5.49 -9.65 8.49
N ARG A 87 -4.39 -8.89 8.50
CA ARG A 87 -4.18 -7.77 9.43
C ARG A 87 -4.01 -6.47 8.66
N THR A 88 -4.52 -5.38 9.24
CA THR A 88 -4.35 -4.03 8.71
C THR A 88 -2.88 -3.62 8.71
N GLY A 89 -2.45 -2.93 7.65
CA GLY A 89 -1.10 -2.36 7.51
C GLY A 89 -0.31 -2.82 6.27
N GLY A 90 -0.90 -3.71 5.44
CA GLY A 90 -0.38 -4.06 4.11
C GLY A 90 1.09 -4.51 4.12
N ASP A 91 1.87 -3.99 3.18
CA ASP A 91 3.26 -4.36 2.92
C ASP A 91 4.17 -4.25 4.16
N TYR A 92 3.95 -3.24 5.01
CA TYR A 92 4.70 -3.07 6.25
C TYR A 92 4.46 -4.24 7.21
N THR A 93 3.20 -4.61 7.40
CA THR A 93 2.82 -5.70 8.30
C THR A 93 3.24 -7.06 7.76
N TRP A 94 3.12 -7.28 6.47
CA TRP A 94 3.54 -8.53 5.84
C TRP A 94 5.06 -8.71 5.92
N THR A 95 5.81 -7.67 5.55
CA THR A 95 7.28 -7.69 5.62
C THR A 95 7.76 -7.84 7.05
N GLY A 96 7.14 -7.16 8.00
CA GLY A 96 7.50 -7.25 9.42
C GLY A 96 7.35 -8.65 9.98
N ARG A 97 6.40 -9.44 9.46
CA ARG A 97 6.22 -10.84 9.86
C ARG A 97 7.18 -11.79 9.17
N VAL A 98 7.50 -11.56 7.90
CA VAL A 98 8.34 -12.48 7.12
C VAL A 98 9.83 -12.22 7.35
N LEU A 99 10.25 -10.96 7.37
CA LEU A 99 11.66 -10.55 7.42
C LEU A 99 12.05 -9.84 8.73
N GLY A 100 11.08 -9.40 9.52
CA GLY A 100 11.31 -8.71 10.78
C GLY A 100 11.23 -7.18 10.71
N PRO A 101 11.33 -6.50 11.86
CA PRO A 101 10.96 -5.08 12.01
C PRO A 101 11.87 -4.11 11.25
N ARG A 102 13.17 -4.43 11.10
CA ARG A 102 14.12 -3.56 10.39
C ARG A 102 13.76 -3.42 8.91
N TRP A 103 13.46 -4.54 8.25
CA TRP A 103 13.08 -4.56 6.84
C TRP A 103 11.71 -3.93 6.60
N ALA A 104 10.76 -4.15 7.52
CA ALA A 104 9.47 -3.48 7.47
C ALA A 104 9.62 -1.96 7.52
N SER A 105 10.45 -1.43 8.42
CA SER A 105 10.67 0.01 8.52
C SER A 105 11.29 0.60 7.25
N ILE A 106 12.31 -0.08 6.68
CA ILE A 106 12.93 0.36 5.43
C ILE A 106 11.89 0.42 4.31
N LEU A 107 11.11 -0.65 4.10
CA LEU A 107 10.08 -0.66 3.07
C LEU A 107 8.97 0.37 3.32
N GLY A 108 8.58 0.59 4.58
CA GLY A 108 7.62 1.62 4.94
C GLY A 108 8.10 3.02 4.55
N TRP A 109 9.36 3.34 4.86
CA TRP A 109 9.96 4.63 4.46
C TRP A 109 10.09 4.75 2.94
N MET A 110 10.51 3.69 2.26
CA MET A 110 10.58 3.67 0.79
C MET A 110 9.21 3.90 0.15
N TYR A 111 8.15 3.31 0.70
CA TYR A 111 6.78 3.49 0.21
C TYR A 111 6.29 4.93 0.40
N ILE A 112 6.51 5.52 1.58
CA ILE A 112 6.12 6.92 1.86
C ILE A 112 6.86 7.88 0.92
N LEU A 113 8.18 7.75 0.80
CA LEU A 113 8.99 8.61 -0.05
C LEU A 113 8.67 8.39 -1.53
N GLY A 114 8.46 7.14 -1.95
CA GLY A 114 8.12 6.79 -3.33
C GLY A 114 6.77 7.35 -3.76
N THR A 115 5.75 7.24 -2.91
CA THR A 115 4.41 7.79 -3.21
C THR A 115 4.42 9.32 -3.19
N ALA A 116 5.12 9.96 -2.24
CA ALA A 116 5.28 11.41 -2.24
C ALA A 116 5.99 11.91 -3.51
N GLY A 117 7.06 11.23 -3.93
CA GLY A 117 7.76 11.55 -5.18
C GLY A 117 6.90 11.33 -6.42
N ALA A 118 6.13 10.25 -6.48
CA ALA A 118 5.22 9.97 -7.58
C ALA A 118 4.12 11.05 -7.68
N VAL A 119 3.50 11.44 -6.57
CA VAL A 119 2.48 12.50 -6.56
C VAL A 119 3.08 13.85 -6.95
N ALA A 120 4.28 14.18 -6.45
CA ALA A 120 4.98 15.40 -6.84
C ALA A 120 5.30 15.43 -8.34
N SER A 121 5.78 14.32 -8.89
CA SER A 121 6.03 14.16 -10.33
C SER A 121 4.75 14.36 -11.14
N GLN A 122 3.65 13.72 -10.74
CA GLN A 122 2.35 13.88 -11.42
C GLN A 122 1.83 15.33 -11.37
N ALA A 123 1.94 16.00 -10.22
CA ALA A 123 1.54 17.39 -10.07
C ALA A 123 2.40 18.33 -10.95
N TRP A 124 3.70 18.08 -11.02
CA TRP A 124 4.60 18.84 -11.89
C TRP A 124 4.22 18.67 -13.35
N TYR A 125 3.98 17.43 -13.79
CA TYR A 125 3.54 17.14 -15.15
C TYR A 125 2.24 17.87 -15.49
N ILE A 126 1.20 17.78 -14.64
CA ILE A 126 -0.09 18.46 -14.86
C ILE A 126 0.07 19.99 -15.02
N THR A 127 1.02 20.60 -14.32
CA THR A 127 1.22 22.07 -14.32
C THR A 127 2.08 22.57 -15.49
N ASN A 128 2.93 21.70 -16.06
CA ASN A 128 3.95 22.08 -17.05
C ASN A 128 3.69 21.48 -18.45
N PHE A 129 2.46 21.03 -18.71
CA PHE A 129 1.98 20.67 -20.05
C PHE A 129 1.24 21.83 -20.72
#